data_AF-A0A101V594-F1
#
_entry.id   AF-A0A101V594-F1
#
_cell.length_a   1.000
_cell.length_b   1.000
_cell.length_c   1.000
_cell.angle_alpha   90.00
_cell.angle_beta   90.00
_cell.angle_gamma   90.00
#
_symmetry.space_group_name_H-M   'P 1'
#
loop_
_entity.id
_entity.type
_entity.pdbx_description
1 polymer ?
#
loop_
_entity_poly.entity_id
_entity_poly.type
_entity_poly.pdbx_seq_one_letter_code
_entity_poly.pdbx_strand_id
1 'polypeptide(L)' 'MVRDHEALSRQFDFLRKLDELAVPDRRVVDNAGFFHAGSDPRKVSDAELYDRLVGEYPKWLVAARARGIVRA' A
#
# COMPACT_ATOMS: atom_id res chain seq x y z
N MET A 1 -24.23 -17.32 -7.73
CA MET A 1 -23.28 -17.63 -6.64
C MET A 1 -21.87 -17.62 -7.23
N VAL A 2 -21.33 -16.42 -7.51
CA VAL A 2 -19.94 -16.27 -7.94
C VAL A 2 -19.13 -16.18 -6.65
N ARG A 3 -18.30 -17.18 -6.39
CA ARG A 3 -17.51 -17.27 -5.16
C ARG A 3 -16.35 -16.28 -5.20
N ASP A 4 -16.11 -15.68 -4.04
CA ASP A 4 -15.08 -14.70 -3.69
C ASP A 4 -13.63 -15.23 -3.89
N HIS A 5 -13.22 -15.49 -5.13
CA HIS A 5 -11.86 -15.92 -5.44
C HIS A 5 -10.89 -14.76 -5.75
N GLU A 6 -11.36 -13.51 -5.79
CA GLU A 6 -10.60 -12.39 -6.36
C GLU A 6 -9.54 -11.75 -5.44
N ALA A 7 -9.58 -12.00 -4.13
CA ALA A 7 -8.68 -11.32 -3.17
C ALA A 7 -7.38 -12.09 -2.85
N LEU A 8 -7.23 -13.35 -3.30
CA LEU A 8 -6.12 -14.24 -2.90
C LEU A 8 -5.24 -14.69 -4.07
N SER A 9 -5.06 -13.86 -5.09
CA SER A 9 -4.02 -14.15 -6.10
C SER A 9 -2.64 -14.11 -5.45
N ARG A 10 -1.99 -15.27 -5.35
CA ARG A 10 -0.60 -15.41 -4.86
C ARG A 10 0.43 -14.65 -5.70
N GLN A 11 0.04 -14.15 -6.88
CA GLN A 11 0.94 -13.43 -7.79
C GLN A 11 1.57 -12.19 -7.15
N PHE A 12 0.90 -11.60 -6.15
CA PHE A 12 1.36 -10.38 -5.48
C PHE A 12 1.80 -10.58 -4.03
N ASP A 13 2.02 -11.82 -3.59
CA ASP A 13 2.46 -12.11 -2.22
C ASP A 13 3.72 -11.35 -1.82
N PHE A 14 4.64 -11.14 -2.76
CA PHE A 14 5.84 -10.34 -2.53
C PHE A 14 5.50 -8.87 -2.22
N LEU A 15 4.61 -8.25 -2.98
CA LEU A 15 4.24 -6.83 -2.79
C LEU A 15 3.46 -6.64 -1.48
N ARG A 16 2.54 -7.56 -1.17
CA ARG A 16 1.82 -7.57 0.12
C ARG A 16 2.78 -7.74 1.30
N LYS A 17 3.81 -8.57 1.16
CA LYS A 17 4.82 -8.72 2.20
C LYS A 17 5.63 -7.44 2.42
N LEU A 18 5.90 -6.65 1.38
CA LEU A 18 6.58 -5.36 1.52
C LEU A 18 5.73 -4.35 2.30
N ASP A 19 4.42 -4.32 2.02
CA ASP A 19 3.41 -3.53 2.72
C ASP A 19 3.32 -3.89 4.22
N GLU A 20 3.41 -5.17 4.55
CA GLU A 20 3.28 -5.68 5.93
C GLU A 20 4.59 -5.74 6.74
N LEU A 21 5.71 -5.20 6.22
CA LEU A 21 7.00 -5.28 6.92
C LEU A 21 6.95 -4.63 8.31
N ALA A 22 7.42 -5.36 9.32
CA ALA A 22 7.38 -4.91 10.71
C ALA A 22 8.19 -3.61 10.94
N VAL A 23 7.60 -2.68 11.68
CA VAL A 23 8.22 -1.43 12.15
C VAL A 23 8.33 -1.52 13.69
N PRO A 24 9.49 -1.23 14.32
CA PRO A 24 10.73 -0.74 13.72
C PRO A 24 11.72 -1.85 13.26
N ASP A 25 11.43 -3.11 13.56
CA ASP A 25 12.43 -4.20 13.48
C ASP A 25 12.98 -4.47 12.08
N ARG A 26 12.20 -4.19 11.02
CA ARG A 26 12.62 -4.37 9.62
C ARG A 26 12.78 -3.06 8.86
N ARG A 27 12.11 -1.99 9.29
CA ARG A 27 12.14 -0.66 8.67
C ARG A 27 11.80 0.41 9.72
N VAL A 28 12.37 1.61 9.56
CA VAL A 28 12.25 2.71 10.56
C VAL A 28 10.83 3.28 10.62
N VAL A 29 10.17 3.38 9.46
CA VAL A 29 8.77 3.81 9.31
C VAL A 29 8.10 2.92 8.27
N ASP A 30 6.78 2.83 8.33
CA ASP A 30 5.99 2.17 7.29
C ASP A 30 6.03 3.02 6.01
N ASN A 31 6.80 2.56 5.03
CA ASN A 31 7.19 3.31 3.84
C ASN A 31 6.72 2.68 2.52
N ALA A 32 5.90 1.64 2.58
CA ALA A 32 5.41 0.93 1.40
C ALA A 32 3.94 0.60 1.61
N GLY A 33 3.12 0.97 0.63
CA GLY A 33 1.69 0.66 0.57
C GLY A 33 1.40 -0.29 -0.59
N PHE A 34 0.53 -1.28 -0.42
CA PHE A 34 0.03 -2.14 -1.49
C PHE A 34 -1.50 -2.05 -1.65
N PHE A 35 -1.93 -1.86 -2.90
CA PHE A 35 -3.34 -1.89 -3.28
C PHE A 35 -3.56 -2.85 -4.45
N HIS A 36 -4.47 -3.81 -4.27
CA HIS A 36 -4.91 -4.72 -5.33
C HIS A 36 -6.01 -4.05 -6.17
N ALA A 37 -5.66 -3.62 -7.39
CA ALA A 37 -6.58 -2.95 -8.33
C ALA A 37 -7.53 -3.90 -9.10
N GLY A 38 -7.70 -5.14 -8.62
CA GLY A 38 -8.51 -6.16 -9.27
C GLY A 38 -7.83 -6.81 -10.48
N SER A 39 -8.59 -7.66 -11.17
CA SER A 39 -8.13 -8.43 -12.34
C SER A 39 -7.97 -7.59 -13.62
N ASP A 40 -8.64 -6.44 -13.70
CA ASP A 40 -8.50 -5.48 -14.79
C ASP A 40 -8.35 -4.04 -14.26
N PRO A 41 -7.13 -3.63 -13.88
CA PRO A 41 -6.86 -2.32 -13.27
C PRO A 41 -7.32 -1.12 -14.11
N ARG A 42 -7.45 -1.29 -15.43
CA ARG A 42 -7.88 -0.23 -16.37
C ARG A 42 -9.35 0.16 -16.19
N LYS A 43 -10.12 -0.63 -15.44
CA LYS A 43 -11.51 -0.30 -15.09
C LYS A 43 -11.62 0.59 -13.84
N VAL A 44 -10.55 0.70 -13.05
CA VAL A 44 -10.50 1.63 -11.92
C VAL A 44 -10.41 3.04 -12.49
N SER A 45 -11.28 3.94 -12.03
CA SER A 45 -11.22 5.33 -12.45
C SER A 45 -9.91 5.98 -11.99
N ASP A 46 -9.39 6.96 -12.73
CA ASP A 46 -8.16 7.65 -12.33
C ASP A 46 -8.27 8.22 -10.90
N ALA A 47 -9.41 8.83 -10.57
CA ALA A 47 -9.65 9.39 -9.23
C ALA A 47 -9.53 8.32 -8.14
N GLU A 48 -10.22 7.19 -8.29
CA GLU A 48 -10.14 6.09 -7.34
C GLU A 48 -8.73 5.49 -7.28
N LEU A 49 -8.07 5.33 -8.44
CA LEU A 49 -6.72 4.82 -8.50
C LEU A 49 -5.76 5.71 -7.70
N TYR A 50 -5.82 7.03 -7.88
CA TYR A 50 -4.98 7.96 -7.15
C TYR A 50 -5.30 7.99 -5.65
N ASP A 51 -6.58 8.02 -5.27
CA ASP A 51 -6.99 7.97 -3.86
C ASP A 51 -6.45 6.73 -3.16
N ARG A 52 -6.48 5.57 -3.82
CA ARG A 52 -5.97 4.30 -3.28
C ARG A 52 -4.44 4.27 -3.25
N LEU A 53 -3.77 4.78 -4.29
CA LEU A 53 -2.31 4.79 -4.40
C LEU A 53 -1.65 5.70 -3.35
N VAL A 54 -2.28 6.82 -3.02
CA VAL A 54 -1.71 7.82 -2.10
C VAL A 54 -2.34 7.80 -0.69
N GLY A 55 -3.26 6.87 -0.42
CA GLY A 55 -4.05 6.84 0.82
C GLY A 55 -3.23 6.80 2.11
N GLU A 56 -2.03 6.19 2.07
CA GLU A 56 -1.14 6.09 3.24
C GLU A 56 -0.07 7.17 3.30
N TYR A 57 0.10 7.93 2.21
CA TYR A 57 1.14 8.94 2.10
C TYR A 57 1.09 9.99 3.22
N PRO A 58 -0.09 10.53 3.63
CA PRO A 58 -0.13 11.48 4.74
C PRO A 58 0.36 10.89 6.07
N LYS A 59 0.05 9.61 6.35
CA LYS A 59 0.51 8.92 7.56
C LYS A 59 2.02 8.69 7.52
N TRP A 60 2.54 8.23 6.38
CA TRP A 60 3.97 8.10 6.15
C TRP A 60 4.68 9.45 6.36
N LEU A 61 4.16 10.55 5.82
CA LEU A 61 4.79 11.86 5.92
C LEU A 61 4.90 12.34 7.37
N VAL A 62 3.86 12.11 8.18
CA VAL A 62 3.89 12.39 9.63
C VAL A 62 4.95 11.55 10.33
N ALA A 63 4.98 10.24 10.10
CA ALA A 63 5.96 9.34 10.71
C ALA A 63 7.41 9.66 10.28
N ALA A 64 7.61 9.96 9.00
CA ALA A 64 8.92 10.29 8.43
C ALA A 64 9.48 11.59 9.02
N ARG A 65 8.64 12.62 9.20
CA ARG A 65 9.02 13.88 9.87
C ARG A 65 9.36 13.65 11.33
N ALA A 66 8.56 12.87 12.07
CA ALA A 66 8.84 12.54 13.48
C ALA A 66 10.17 11.79 13.67
N ARG A 67 10.63 11.07 12.64
CA ARG A 67 11.93 10.37 12.61
C ARG A 67 13.06 11.18 11.95
N GLY A 68 12.80 12.42 11.53
CA GLY A 68 13.79 13.28 10.88
C GLY A 68 14.22 12.82 9.48
N ILE A 69 13.48 11.91 8.85
CA ILE A 69 13.73 11.41 7.49
C ILE A 69 13.41 12.50 6.46
N VAL A 70 12.28 13.20 6.67
CA VAL A 70 11.87 14.35 5.86
C VAL A 70 12.01 15.60 6.72
N ARG A 71 12.64 16.64 6.17
CA ARG A 71 12.75 17.95 6.84
C ARG A 71 11.38 18.63 6.87
N ALA A 72 11.07 19.28 7.98
CA ALA A 72 9.86 20.09 8.11
C ALA A 72 9.92 21.31 7.20
#